data_AF-A0A6J4UJE4-F1
#
_entry.id   AF-A0A6J4UJE4-F1
#
_cell.length_a   1.000
_cell.length_b   1.000
_cell.length_c   1.000
_cell.angle_alpha   90.00
_cell.angle_beta   90.00
_cell.angle_gamma   90.00
#
_symmetry.space_group_name_H-M   'P 1'
#
loop_
_entity.id
_entity.type
_entity.pdbx_description
1 polymer ?
#
loop_
_entity_poly.entity_id
_entity_poly.type
_entity_poly.pdbx_seq_one_letter_code
_entity_poly.pdbx_strand_id
1 'polypeptide(L)'
;MTTTNPPASSPLNQLSRRALPKLGIVSGIAGGIVTGVALGGWAGASRGMGQADPPSGTPAATPDIDLDQLLAATPSIADDDEPTIAQAEGPYFTANSPERTNLREEGVVGTALTVAGFVVGLDGAPIAAAQIEFWQADGDGVYDDEGYRLRGHQFTDDEGRFLLETIMPGL
;
A
#
# COMPACT_ATOMS: atom_id res chain seq x y z
N MET A 1 -67.87 -0.45 9.82
CA MET A 1 -66.61 -1.09 9.37
C MET A 1 -65.74 0.02 8.84
N THR A 2 -64.75 0.41 9.64
CA THR A 2 -63.95 1.62 9.48
C THR A 2 -62.66 1.27 8.77
N THR A 3 -62.36 1.94 7.65
CA THR A 3 -61.08 1.78 6.92
C THR A 3 -60.10 2.83 7.44
N THR A 4 -58.94 2.38 7.93
CA THR A 4 -57.89 3.22 8.50
C THR A 4 -56.85 3.51 7.42
N ASN A 5 -56.63 4.80 7.17
CA ASN A 5 -55.60 5.33 6.27
C ASN A 5 -54.20 5.17 6.93
N PRO A 6 -53.12 4.83 6.20
CA PRO A 6 -51.77 4.79 6.79
C PRO A 6 -51.20 6.20 7.04
N PRO A 7 -50.31 6.37 8.05
CA PRO A 7 -49.76 7.68 8.41
C PRO A 7 -48.72 8.19 7.41
N ALA A 8 -48.69 9.52 7.29
CA ALA A 8 -47.83 10.31 6.43
C ALA A 8 -46.33 10.10 6.69
N SER A 9 -45.56 9.99 5.62
CA SER A 9 -44.10 9.94 5.60
C SER A 9 -43.49 11.23 6.17
N SER A 10 -42.57 11.10 7.13
CA SER A 10 -41.89 12.23 7.76
C SER A 10 -40.92 12.96 6.80
N PRO A 11 -40.81 14.31 6.89
CA PRO A 11 -40.03 15.13 5.97
C PRO A 11 -38.59 15.30 6.46
N LEU A 12 -37.70 14.35 6.18
CA LEU A 12 -36.25 14.57 6.33
C LEU A 12 -35.43 14.22 5.08
N ASN A 13 -36.08 13.88 3.97
CA ASN A 13 -35.39 13.44 2.75
C ASN A 13 -35.23 14.55 1.69
N GLN A 14 -35.09 15.81 2.12
CA GLN A 14 -35.05 16.98 1.22
C GLN A 14 -33.88 17.94 1.53
N LEU A 15 -32.71 17.41 1.87
CA LEU A 15 -31.48 18.20 1.81
C LEU A 15 -30.81 18.01 0.44
N SER A 16 -31.37 18.78 -0.49
CA SER A 16 -30.73 19.51 -1.59
C SER A 16 -29.38 19.00 -2.11
N ARG A 17 -29.43 18.53 -3.36
CA ARG A 17 -28.33 18.52 -4.33
C ARG A 17 -27.81 19.95 -4.54
N ARG A 18 -26.94 20.45 -3.67
CA ARG A 18 -26.11 21.63 -3.93
C ARG A 18 -24.71 21.40 -3.39
N ALA A 19 -23.76 21.55 -4.30
CA ALA A 19 -22.32 21.51 -4.12
C ALA A 19 -21.84 22.01 -2.75
N LEU A 20 -21.08 21.17 -2.06
CA LEU A 20 -20.00 21.61 -1.18
C LEU A 20 -18.71 20.95 -1.69
N PRO A 21 -17.62 21.72 -1.84
CA PRO A 21 -16.33 21.15 -2.20
C PRO A 21 -15.88 20.28 -1.02
N LYS A 22 -15.75 18.97 -1.23
CA LYS A 22 -15.14 18.11 -0.22
C LYS A 22 -13.63 18.34 -0.27
N LEU A 23 -13.24 19.26 0.61
CA LEU A 23 -11.95 19.35 1.28
C LEU A 23 -11.26 17.99 1.31
N GLY A 24 -10.10 17.90 0.66
CA GLY A 24 -9.21 16.76 0.77
C GLY A 24 -8.77 16.58 2.22
N ILE A 25 -8.87 15.36 2.72
CA ILE A 25 -8.16 14.94 3.92
C ILE A 25 -7.12 13.95 3.45
N VAL A 26 -5.94 14.49 3.15
CA VAL A 26 -4.69 13.74 3.17
C VAL A 26 -4.43 13.43 4.65
N SER A 27 -4.61 12.18 5.06
CA SER A 27 -4.12 11.72 6.35
C SER A 27 -2.66 11.28 6.15
N GLY A 28 -1.80 12.25 5.86
CA GLY A 28 -0.36 12.11 5.97
C GLY A 28 0.04 12.62 7.35
N ILE A 29 0.31 11.70 8.28
CA ILE A 29 0.90 12.11 9.57
C ILE A 29 2.37 12.37 9.30
N ALA A 30 2.68 13.63 8.97
CA ALA A 30 4.03 14.16 8.99
C ALA A 30 4.47 14.33 10.45
N GLY A 31 5.53 13.61 10.85
CA GLY A 31 6.17 13.75 12.15
C GLY A 31 7.67 13.62 12.03
N GLY A 32 8.37 14.76 11.92
CA GLY A 32 9.83 14.80 11.90
C GLY A 32 10.38 16.22 11.87
N ILE A 33 10.43 16.86 13.04
CA ILE A 33 11.05 18.16 13.28
C ILE A 33 12.57 18.03 13.13
N VAL A 34 13.19 18.68 12.13
CA VAL A 34 14.64 18.90 12.10
C VAL A 34 14.93 20.27 12.69
N THR A 35 15.34 20.30 13.97
CA THR A 35 15.95 21.50 14.56
C THR A 35 17.45 21.38 14.43
N GLY A 36 18.06 22.17 13.56
CA GLY A 36 19.52 22.29 13.44
C GLY A 36 19.93 23.75 13.43
N VAL A 37 20.25 24.31 14.60
CA VAL A 37 21.00 25.56 14.78
C VAL A 37 22.28 25.25 15.55
N ALA A 38 23.43 25.50 14.93
CA ALA A 38 24.70 26.00 15.51
C ALA A 38 25.78 25.92 14.40
N LEU A 39 26.21 27.03 13.79
CA LEU A 39 27.27 27.94 14.25
C LEU A 39 28.59 27.26 14.66
N GLY A 40 29.55 27.28 13.73
CA GLY A 40 30.94 27.65 14.02
C GLY A 40 31.94 26.53 14.34
N GLY A 41 33.13 26.67 13.74
CA GLY A 41 34.39 26.37 14.43
C GLY A 41 35.19 25.19 13.91
N TRP A 42 36.29 25.49 13.22
CA TRP A 42 37.42 24.59 13.00
C TRP A 42 38.14 24.28 14.31
N ALA A 43 38.54 23.01 14.52
CA ALA A 43 39.90 22.60 14.88
C ALA A 43 39.94 21.17 15.46
N GLY A 44 40.74 20.31 14.82
CA GLY A 44 41.79 19.59 15.54
C GLY A 44 41.49 18.22 16.13
N ALA A 45 42.50 17.36 15.93
CA ALA A 45 42.86 16.16 16.69
C ALA A 45 42.18 14.83 16.31
N SER A 46 42.94 14.09 15.50
CA SER A 46 42.92 12.65 15.36
C SER A 46 43.19 11.93 16.69
N ARG A 47 42.34 10.96 17.04
CA ARG A 47 42.73 9.78 17.84
C ARG A 47 41.74 8.64 17.59
N GLY A 48 42.28 7.46 17.30
CA GLY A 48 41.56 6.31 16.77
C GLY A 48 40.38 5.82 17.62
N MET A 49 39.31 5.49 16.92
CA MET A 49 38.26 4.56 17.32
C MET A 49 38.08 3.58 16.15
N GLY A 50 37.90 2.31 16.49
CA GLY A 50 37.96 1.19 15.57
C GLY A 50 37.06 1.37 14.34
N GLN A 51 37.58 0.90 13.22
CA GLN A 51 36.81 0.66 12.01
C GLN A 51 35.65 -0.28 12.39
N ALA A 52 34.44 0.26 12.47
CA ALA A 52 33.25 -0.57 12.43
C ALA A 52 33.16 -1.12 11.01
N ASP A 53 33.23 -2.44 10.86
CA ASP A 53 32.89 -3.09 9.61
C ASP A 53 31.50 -2.61 9.17
N PRO A 54 31.28 -2.28 7.88
CA PRO A 54 29.94 -2.00 7.40
C PRO A 54 29.06 -3.22 7.72
N PRO A 55 27.79 -3.03 8.15
CA PRO A 55 26.90 -4.17 8.31
C PRO A 55 26.86 -4.89 6.95
N SER A 56 27.34 -6.13 6.96
CA SER A 56 27.09 -7.08 5.87
C SER A 56 25.62 -7.45 5.93
N GLY A 57 24.75 -6.48 5.62
CA GLY A 57 23.40 -6.74 5.21
C GLY A 57 23.51 -7.31 3.81
N THR A 58 23.31 -8.62 3.67
CA THR A 58 23.02 -9.24 2.39
C THR A 58 21.93 -8.38 1.72
N PRO A 59 22.15 -7.82 0.51
CA PRO A 59 21.04 -7.22 -0.23
C PRO A 59 19.95 -8.29 -0.32
N ALA A 60 18.74 -7.94 0.07
CA ALA A 60 17.58 -8.83 0.00
C ALA A 60 17.61 -9.52 -1.37
N ALA A 61 17.70 -10.85 -1.34
CA ALA A 61 17.85 -11.64 -2.55
C ALA A 61 16.72 -11.25 -3.52
N THR A 62 17.11 -10.75 -4.69
CA THR A 62 16.18 -10.57 -5.80
C THR A 62 15.59 -11.95 -6.07
N PRO A 63 14.27 -12.17 -5.93
CA PRO A 63 13.72 -13.48 -6.26
C PRO A 63 13.99 -13.76 -7.73
N ASP A 64 14.35 -15.00 -8.04
CA ASP A 64 14.45 -15.49 -9.42
C ASP A 64 13.06 -15.40 -10.05
N ILE A 65 12.80 -14.33 -10.80
CA ILE A 65 11.58 -14.17 -11.58
C ILE A 65 11.71 -15.03 -12.83
N ASP A 66 10.83 -16.02 -12.97
CA ASP A 66 10.69 -16.81 -14.20
C ASP A 66 10.19 -15.89 -15.33
N LEU A 67 11.10 -15.51 -16.22
CA LEU A 67 10.80 -14.59 -17.33
C LEU A 67 9.83 -15.19 -18.35
N ASP A 68 9.70 -16.52 -18.42
CA ASP A 68 8.79 -17.19 -19.35
C ASP A 68 7.32 -17.09 -18.91
N GLN A 69 7.07 -16.75 -17.64
CA GLN A 69 5.73 -16.51 -17.10
C GLN A 69 5.46 -15.04 -16.76
N LEU A 70 6.31 -14.13 -17.22
CA LEU A 70 6.13 -12.70 -16.99
C LEU A 70 4.92 -12.18 -17.78
N LEU A 71 3.92 -11.69 -17.06
CA LEU A 71 2.80 -10.96 -17.67
C LEU A 71 3.29 -9.61 -18.20
N ALA A 72 2.66 -9.13 -19.27
CA ALA A 72 2.94 -7.79 -19.78
C ALA A 72 2.77 -6.77 -18.64
N ALA A 73 3.82 -6.00 -18.37
CA ALA A 73 3.75 -4.94 -17.39
C ALA A 73 2.67 -3.93 -17.79
N THR A 74 2.03 -3.32 -16.79
CA THR A 74 1.21 -2.14 -17.01
C THR A 74 2.05 -1.11 -17.81
N PRO A 75 1.48 -0.44 -18.82
CA PRO A 75 2.22 0.54 -19.62
C PRO A 75 2.98 1.51 -18.71
N SER A 76 4.21 1.84 -19.09
CA SER A 76 4.98 2.90 -18.44
C SER A 76 4.22 4.22 -18.51
N ILE A 77 4.54 5.17 -17.60
CA ILE A 77 4.03 6.55 -17.63
C ILE A 77 4.01 7.04 -19.08
N ALA A 78 2.81 7.22 -19.62
CA ALA A 78 2.61 7.61 -21.00
C ALA A 78 2.36 9.12 -21.03
N ASP A 79 3.41 9.94 -20.96
CA ASP A 79 3.40 11.43 -21.07
C ASP A 79 2.35 12.22 -20.25
N ASP A 80 1.54 11.57 -19.43
CA ASP A 80 0.46 12.15 -18.64
C ASP A 80 0.72 11.86 -17.17
N ASP A 81 0.82 12.93 -16.40
CA ASP A 81 0.93 13.02 -14.93
C ASP A 81 -0.31 12.42 -14.20
N GLU A 82 -0.94 11.38 -14.75
CA GLU A 82 -2.20 10.85 -14.26
C GLU A 82 -1.96 9.80 -13.16
N PRO A 83 -2.45 10.03 -11.93
CA PRO A 83 -2.28 9.09 -10.84
C PRO A 83 -3.03 7.78 -11.12
N THR A 84 -2.58 6.69 -10.48
CA THR A 84 -3.34 5.44 -10.44
C THR A 84 -4.78 5.70 -10.03
N ILE A 85 -5.72 5.25 -10.86
CA ILE A 85 -7.15 5.51 -10.67
C ILE A 85 -7.61 4.89 -9.34
N ALA A 86 -8.22 5.71 -8.49
CA ALA A 86 -8.81 5.22 -7.25
C ALA A 86 -10.05 4.34 -7.53
N GLN A 87 -10.15 3.24 -6.82
CA GLN A 87 -11.33 2.37 -6.80
C GLN A 87 -11.86 2.22 -5.37
N ALA A 88 -13.08 1.72 -5.23
CA ALA A 88 -13.65 1.45 -3.92
C ALA A 88 -12.87 0.32 -3.22
N GLU A 89 -12.65 0.46 -1.92
CA GLU A 89 -11.98 -0.54 -1.07
C GLU A 89 -12.72 -1.90 -1.05
N GLY A 90 -14.06 -1.84 -1.15
CA GLY A 90 -14.92 -3.01 -0.95
C GLY A 90 -15.21 -3.30 0.53
N PRO A 91 -16.00 -4.33 0.84
CA PRO A 91 -16.47 -4.57 2.20
C PRO A 91 -15.52 -5.42 3.06
N TYR A 92 -14.48 -6.02 2.47
CA TYR A 92 -13.64 -7.04 3.09
C TYR A 92 -12.27 -6.52 3.53
N PHE A 93 -12.12 -5.22 3.74
CA PHE A 93 -10.87 -4.68 4.29
C PHE A 93 -10.76 -4.96 5.80
N THR A 94 -9.54 -5.25 6.26
CA THR A 94 -9.22 -5.47 7.67
C THR A 94 -7.96 -4.69 8.01
N ALA A 95 -8.09 -3.69 8.88
CA ALA A 95 -6.97 -2.86 9.31
C ALA A 95 -5.96 -3.63 10.18
N ASN A 96 -4.73 -3.11 10.28
CA ASN A 96 -3.62 -3.69 11.05
C ASN A 96 -3.14 -5.04 10.50
N SER A 97 -3.12 -5.17 9.17
CA SER A 97 -2.47 -6.30 8.52
C SER A 97 -1.00 -6.44 8.97
N PRO A 98 -0.43 -7.65 9.01
CA PRO A 98 0.97 -7.84 9.32
C PRO A 98 1.89 -7.31 8.20
N GLU A 99 3.10 -6.85 8.57
CA GLU A 99 4.12 -6.45 7.60
C GLU A 99 4.76 -7.70 6.98
N ARG A 100 4.56 -7.92 5.67
CA ARG A 100 5.12 -9.06 4.92
C ARG A 100 4.97 -8.90 3.41
N THR A 101 5.92 -9.49 2.70
CA THR A 101 5.94 -9.54 1.23
C THR A 101 5.38 -10.85 0.67
N ASN A 102 5.21 -11.88 1.51
CA ASN A 102 4.72 -13.19 1.12
C ASN A 102 3.44 -13.55 1.88
N LEU A 103 2.36 -13.75 1.14
CA LEU A 103 1.02 -14.06 1.62
C LEU A 103 0.67 -15.54 1.53
N ARG A 104 1.57 -16.37 0.96
CA ARG A 104 1.40 -17.82 0.85
C ARG A 104 1.78 -18.51 2.16
N GLU A 105 0.91 -18.36 3.15
CA GLU A 105 1.02 -19.08 4.43
C GLU A 105 0.80 -20.58 4.27
N GLU A 106 1.13 -21.35 5.31
CA GLU A 106 0.85 -22.78 5.36
C GLU A 106 -0.66 -23.03 5.16
N GLY A 107 -0.99 -23.95 4.24
CA GLY A 107 -2.38 -24.29 3.92
C GLY A 107 -3.04 -23.40 2.86
N VAL A 108 -2.38 -22.34 2.38
CA VAL A 108 -2.87 -21.58 1.21
C VAL A 108 -2.65 -22.42 -0.06
N VAL A 109 -3.74 -22.75 -0.75
CA VAL A 109 -3.73 -23.51 -2.01
C VAL A 109 -4.15 -22.59 -3.16
N GLY A 110 -3.37 -22.59 -4.24
CA GLY A 110 -3.67 -21.84 -5.45
C GLY A 110 -2.47 -21.79 -6.39
N THR A 111 -2.70 -21.29 -7.61
CA THR A 111 -1.61 -21.03 -8.57
C THR A 111 -0.75 -19.90 -8.03
N ALA A 112 0.55 -20.13 -7.86
CA ALA A 112 1.48 -19.11 -7.37
C ALA A 112 1.51 -17.89 -8.32
N LEU A 113 1.51 -16.70 -7.73
CA LEU A 113 1.57 -15.42 -8.41
C LEU A 113 2.60 -14.53 -7.71
N THR A 114 3.44 -13.86 -8.49
CA THR A 114 4.31 -12.79 -8.00
C THR A 114 3.90 -11.49 -8.67
N VAL A 115 3.62 -10.45 -7.87
CA VAL A 115 3.32 -9.10 -8.34
C VAL A 115 4.48 -8.21 -7.94
N ALA A 116 5.15 -7.60 -8.91
CA ALA A 116 6.26 -6.70 -8.66
C ALA A 116 6.08 -5.40 -9.44
N GLY A 117 6.60 -4.31 -8.90
CA GLY A 117 6.46 -3.01 -9.54
C GLY A 117 7.17 -1.90 -8.78
N PHE A 118 6.79 -0.67 -9.10
CA PHE A 118 7.33 0.55 -8.52
C PHE A 118 6.21 1.48 -8.09
N VAL A 119 6.41 2.21 -7.00
CA VAL A 119 5.61 3.37 -6.62
C VAL A 119 6.40 4.61 -7.00
N VAL A 120 5.80 5.43 -7.85
CA VAL A 120 6.40 6.66 -8.38
C VAL A 120 5.46 7.84 -8.17
N GLY A 121 6.03 9.03 -8.06
CA GLY A 121 5.30 10.30 -8.10
C GLY A 121 4.82 10.62 -9.52
N LEU A 122 4.05 11.70 -9.64
CA LEU A 122 3.57 12.18 -10.94
C LEU A 122 4.71 12.62 -11.86
N ASP A 123 5.83 13.06 -11.27
CA ASP A 123 7.07 13.40 -11.96
C ASP A 123 7.93 12.18 -12.34
N GLY A 124 7.43 10.96 -12.08
CA GLY A 124 8.13 9.71 -12.30
C GLY A 124 9.24 9.42 -11.28
N ALA A 125 9.43 10.26 -10.26
CA ALA A 125 10.43 10.00 -9.22
C ALA A 125 9.98 8.85 -8.30
N PRO A 126 10.87 7.93 -7.89
CA PRO A 126 10.52 6.84 -6.98
C PRO A 126 10.13 7.38 -5.60
N ILE A 127 9.13 6.76 -4.98
CA ILE A 127 8.70 7.08 -3.62
C ILE A 127 9.20 5.98 -2.69
N ALA A 128 10.18 6.32 -1.85
CA ALA A 128 10.68 5.43 -0.80
C ALA A 128 9.73 5.37 0.40
N ALA A 129 9.74 4.23 1.10
CA ALA A 129 8.94 3.99 2.30
C ALA A 129 7.42 4.25 2.12
N ALA A 130 6.89 4.11 0.90
CA ALA A 130 5.46 4.15 0.64
C ALA A 130 4.83 2.85 1.16
N GLN A 131 3.81 2.98 2.01
CA GLN A 131 3.06 1.81 2.49
C GLN A 131 2.13 1.29 1.39
N ILE A 132 2.20 -0.02 1.12
CA ILE A 132 1.31 -0.72 0.20
C ILE A 132 0.64 -1.84 0.97
N GLU A 133 -0.70 -1.84 1.01
CA GLU A 133 -1.50 -2.85 1.69
C GLU A 133 -2.24 -3.71 0.67
N PHE A 134 -2.06 -5.03 0.77
CA PHE A 134 -2.66 -6.04 -0.10
C PHE A 134 -3.65 -6.89 0.69
N TRP A 135 -4.81 -7.13 0.09
CA TRP A 135 -5.78 -8.12 0.55
C TRP A 135 -6.50 -8.72 -0.65
N GLN A 136 -6.81 -10.01 -0.60
CA GLN A 136 -7.53 -10.71 -1.67
C GLN A 136 -8.29 -11.91 -1.13
N ALA A 137 -9.18 -12.44 -1.97
CA ALA A 137 -9.75 -13.77 -1.81
C ALA A 137 -8.71 -14.87 -2.07
N ASP A 138 -9.00 -16.07 -1.56
CA ASP A 138 -8.28 -17.28 -1.95
C ASP A 138 -8.69 -17.84 -3.32
N GLY A 139 -8.14 -19.00 -3.69
CA GLY A 139 -8.40 -19.65 -4.97
C GLY A 139 -9.86 -20.05 -5.21
N ASP A 140 -10.68 -20.13 -4.16
CA ASP A 140 -12.11 -20.44 -4.23
C ASP A 140 -12.99 -19.16 -4.16
N GLY A 141 -12.38 -17.97 -4.13
CA GLY A 141 -13.10 -16.70 -4.07
C GLY A 141 -13.52 -16.28 -2.65
N VAL A 142 -12.99 -16.94 -1.61
CA VAL A 142 -13.36 -16.69 -0.22
C VAL A 142 -12.36 -15.74 0.46
N TYR A 143 -12.86 -14.65 1.04
CA TYR A 143 -12.08 -13.74 1.89
C TYR A 143 -11.99 -14.28 3.33
N ASP A 144 -10.87 -14.01 4.01
CA ASP A 144 -10.74 -14.24 5.45
C ASP A 144 -11.20 -12.99 6.22
N ASP A 145 -12.34 -13.09 6.90
CA ASP A 145 -12.93 -12.00 7.70
C ASP A 145 -12.58 -12.11 9.20
N GLU A 146 -11.89 -13.17 9.63
CA GLU A 146 -11.58 -13.42 11.04
C GLU A 146 -10.09 -13.22 11.34
N GLY A 147 -9.22 -13.51 10.37
CA GLY A 147 -7.77 -13.43 10.49
C GLY A 147 -7.11 -12.52 9.46
N TYR A 148 -5.87 -12.86 9.13
CA TYR A 148 -5.05 -12.13 8.16
C TYR A 148 -4.58 -12.97 6.98
N ARG A 149 -5.16 -14.15 6.74
CA ARG A 149 -4.78 -14.99 5.61
C ARG A 149 -4.95 -14.21 4.31
N LEU A 150 -3.93 -14.22 3.46
CA LEU A 150 -3.88 -13.44 2.21
C LEU A 150 -4.03 -11.91 2.41
N ARG A 151 -3.58 -11.41 3.57
CA ARG A 151 -3.50 -9.98 3.88
C ARG A 151 -2.10 -9.60 4.35
N GLY A 152 -1.60 -8.44 3.94
CA GLY A 152 -0.34 -7.94 4.44
C GLY A 152 -0.03 -6.55 3.88
N HIS A 153 0.82 -5.83 4.57
CA HIS A 153 1.37 -4.59 4.05
C HIS A 153 2.90 -4.67 3.95
N GLN A 154 3.46 -3.78 3.16
CA GLN A 154 4.89 -3.59 3.03
C GLN A 154 5.21 -2.13 2.73
N PHE A 155 6.49 -1.80 2.76
CA PHE A 155 7.00 -0.50 2.39
C PHE A 155 7.89 -0.63 1.16
N THR A 156 7.86 0.36 0.27
CA THR A 156 8.78 0.42 -0.85
C THR A 156 10.22 0.67 -0.41
N ASP A 157 11.18 0.15 -1.17
CA ASP A 157 12.60 0.46 -1.00
C ASP A 157 12.96 1.88 -1.47
N ASP A 158 14.25 2.24 -1.37
CA ASP A 158 14.76 3.55 -1.77
C ASP A 158 14.59 3.84 -3.28
N GLU A 159 14.39 2.81 -4.11
CA GLU A 159 14.08 2.93 -5.53
C GLU A 159 12.58 2.82 -5.82
N GLY A 160 11.73 2.85 -4.79
CA GLY A 160 10.28 2.76 -4.93
C GLY A 160 9.78 1.36 -5.28
N ARG A 161 10.62 0.32 -5.22
CA ARG A 161 10.23 -1.04 -5.63
C ARG A 161 9.37 -1.71 -4.57
N PHE A 162 8.50 -2.59 -5.04
CA PHE A 162 7.77 -3.54 -4.20
C PHE A 162 7.69 -4.92 -4.86
N LEU A 163 7.51 -5.94 -4.04
CA LEU A 163 7.28 -7.31 -4.49
C LEU A 163 6.30 -8.01 -3.57
N LEU A 164 5.32 -8.70 -4.14
CA LEU A 164 4.32 -9.48 -3.44
C LEU A 164 4.32 -10.91 -3.97
N GLU A 165 4.43 -11.87 -3.08
CA GLU A 165 4.26 -13.28 -3.35
C GLU A 165 2.89 -13.74 -2.84
N THR A 166 2.01 -14.15 -3.74
CA THR A 166 0.63 -14.55 -3.44
C THR A 166 0.18 -15.72 -4.34
N ILE A 167 -1.12 -15.97 -4.40
CA ILE A 167 -1.78 -16.88 -5.35
C ILE A 167 -2.75 -16.11 -6.27
N MET A 168 -3.07 -16.69 -7.42
CA MET A 168 -4.19 -16.24 -8.24
C MET A 168 -5.50 -16.32 -7.42
N PRO A 169 -6.24 -15.21 -7.25
CA PRO A 169 -7.54 -15.25 -6.58
C PRO A 169 -8.59 -15.96 -7.45
N GLY A 170 -9.55 -16.61 -6.79
CA GLY A 170 -10.73 -17.20 -7.41
C GLY A 170 -11.70 -16.15 -7.96
N LEU A 171 -12.62 -16.61 -8.81
CA LEU A 171 -13.67 -15.79 -9.44
C LEU A 171 -14.94 -15.66 -8.60
#